data_AF-A0A5C7XR59-F1
#
_entry.id   AF-A0A5C7XR59-F1
#
_cell.length_a   1.000
_cell.length_b   1.000
_cell.length_c   1.000
_cell.angle_alpha   90.00
_cell.angle_beta   90.00
_cell.angle_gamma   90.00
#
_symmetry.space_group_name_H-M   'P 1'
#
loop_
_entity.id
_entity.type
_entity.pdbx_description
1 polymer ?
#
loop_
_entity_poly.entity_id
_entity_poly.type
_entity_poly.pdbx_seq_one_letter_code
_entity_poly.pdbx_strand_id
1 'polypeptide(L)' 'VPARVALRTPDGKTVATVGSGPAVTVTGSPEELLLFSVGREARVDFDGAEDAVQAVRSAPKGL' A
#
# COMPACT_ATOMS: atom_id res chain seq x y z
N VAL A 1 -1.17 5.56 -9.61
CA VAL A 1 -1.80 5.08 -8.36
C VAL A 1 -3.05 5.91 -8.03
N PRO A 2 -4.18 5.27 -7.72
CA PRO A 2 -5.48 5.95 -7.53
C PRO A 2 -5.65 6.65 -6.17
N ALA A 3 -4.68 6.47 -5.27
CA ALA A 3 -4.65 7.03 -3.93
C ALA A 3 -3.21 7.42 -3.58
N ARG A 4 -3.04 8.19 -2.49
CA ARG A 4 -1.73 8.43 -1.87
C ARG A 4 -1.43 7.27 -0.93
N VAL A 5 -0.56 6.35 -1.38
CA VAL A 5 -0.22 5.12 -0.65
C VAL A 5 1.07 5.31 0.14
N ALA A 6 1.02 5.06 1.45
CA ALA A 6 2.19 4.99 2.31
C ALA A 6 2.52 3.53 2.65
N LEU A 7 3.71 3.07 2.29
CA LEU A 7 4.20 1.75 2.70
C LEU A 7 4.88 1.86 4.06
N ARG A 8 4.40 1.09 5.03
CA ARG A 8 4.84 1.18 6.42
C ARG A 8 5.22 -0.19 6.97
N THR A 9 6.35 -0.29 7.66
CA THR A 9 6.68 -1.50 8.41
C THR A 9 5.84 -1.58 9.69
N PRO A 10 5.73 -2.76 10.33
CA PRO A 10 4.96 -2.89 11.58
C PRO A 10 5.54 -2.07 12.74
N ASP A 11 6.85 -1.81 12.70
CA ASP A 11 7.57 -0.91 13.63
C ASP A 11 7.22 0.59 13.41
N GLY A 12 6.42 0.87 12.39
CA GLY A 12 5.90 2.21 12.12
C GLY A 12 6.79 3.07 11.21
N LYS A 13 7.85 2.50 10.62
CA LYS A 13 8.70 3.20 9.65
C LYS A 13 8.02 3.26 8.28
N THR A 14 7.85 4.45 7.74
CA THR A 14 7.43 4.64 6.35
C THR A 14 8.62 4.47 5.43
N VAL A 15 8.53 3.51 4.50
CA VAL A 15 9.61 3.18 3.55
C VAL A 15 9.40 3.80 2.18
N ALA A 16 8.15 4.09 1.82
CA ALA A 16 7.80 4.80 0.60
C ALA A 16 6.46 5.52 0.75
N THR A 17 6.28 6.59 0.00
CA THR A 17 4.97 7.20 -0.22
C THR A 17 4.85 7.55 -1.69
N VAL A 18 3.80 7.07 -2.34
CA VAL A 18 3.60 7.22 -3.77
C VAL A 18 2.18 7.64 -4.06
N GLY A 19 2.01 8.43 -5.11
CA GLY A 19 0.69 8.88 -5.54
C GLY A 19 0.16 10.12 -4.87
N SER A 20 -1.10 10.38 -5.20
CA SER A 20 -1.87 11.55 -4.83
C SER A 20 -3.32 11.13 -4.60
N GLY A 21 -4.07 11.93 -3.83
CA GLY A 21 -5.47 11.63 -3.51
C GLY A 21 -5.67 11.12 -2.07
N PRO A 22 -6.77 10.41 -1.80
CA PRO A 22 -7.08 9.87 -0.47
C PRO A 22 -5.92 9.06 0.11
N ALA A 23 -5.68 9.18 1.41
CA ALA A 23 -4.57 8.49 2.06
C ALA A 23 -4.91 7.01 2.31
N VAL A 24 -3.98 6.13 1.97
CA VAL A 24 -4.04 4.70 2.31
C VAL A 24 -2.69 4.29 2.88
N THR A 25 -2.69 3.67 4.06
CA THR A 25 -1.50 3.06 4.65
C THR A 25 -1.52 1.57 4.38
N VAL A 26 -0.41 1.05 3.87
CA VAL A 26 -0.20 -0.38 3.65
C VAL A 26 0.89 -0.84 4.61
N THR A 27 0.54 -1.74 5.53
CA THR A 27 1.44 -2.20 6.59
C THR A 27 1.83 -3.65 6.39
N GLY A 28 3.13 -3.97 6.45
CA GLY A 28 3.61 -5.35 6.36
C GLY A 28 5.12 -5.46 6.51
N SER A 29 5.62 -6.70 6.57
CA SER A 29 7.06 -6.97 6.58
C SER A 29 7.74 -6.36 5.34
N PRO A 30 9.02 -5.95 5.41
CA PRO A 30 9.71 -5.34 4.27
C PRO A 30 9.64 -6.19 2.99
N GLU A 31 9.74 -7.51 3.12
CA GLU A 31 9.58 -8.46 2.00
C GLU A 31 8.17 -8.43 1.39
N GLU A 32 7.12 -8.40 2.21
CA GLU A 32 5.73 -8.33 1.75
C GLU A 32 5.42 -6.99 1.10
N LEU A 33 5.97 -5.88 1.62
CA LEU A 33 5.84 -4.55 1.02
C LEU A 33 6.50 -4.50 -0.36
N LEU A 34 7.65 -5.17 -0.54
CA LEU A 34 8.30 -5.28 -1.84
C LEU A 34 7.43 -6.11 -2.81
N LEU A 35 6.94 -7.27 -2.37
CA LEU A 35 6.02 -8.09 -3.18
C LEU A 35 4.79 -7.30 -3.61
N PHE A 36 4.17 -6.55 -2.68
CA PHE A 36 3.04 -5.66 -2.96
C PHE A 36 3.40 -4.60 -4.02
N SER A 37 4.56 -3.95 -3.88
CA SER A 37 5.01 -2.86 -4.76
C SER A 37 5.20 -3.31 -6.21
N VAL A 38 5.62 -4.56 -6.42
CA VAL A 38 5.80 -5.17 -7.75
C VAL A 38 4.60 -6.02 -8.18
N GLY A 39 3.55 -6.01 -7.37
CA GLY A 39 2.27 -6.62 -7.66
C GLY A 39 2.13 -8.12 -7.56
N ARG A 40 2.98 -8.73 -6.75
CA ARG A 40 2.80 -10.10 -6.33
C ARG A 40 1.80 -10.18 -5.19
N GLU A 41 1.35 -11.39 -4.90
CA GLU A 41 0.58 -11.64 -3.69
C GLU A 41 1.45 -11.34 -2.47
N ALA A 42 0.88 -10.63 -1.50
CA ALA A 42 1.54 -10.16 -0.29
C ALA A 42 0.54 -10.08 0.85
N ARG A 43 1.01 -10.37 2.07
CA ARG A 43 0.28 -10.31 3.34
C ARG A 43 0.53 -8.94 3.95
N VAL A 44 -0.33 -8.01 3.58
CA VAL A 44 -0.30 -6.63 4.06
C VAL A 44 -1.67 -6.23 4.60
N ASP A 45 -1.65 -5.37 5.60
CA ASP A 45 -2.83 -4.72 6.15
C ASP A 45 -3.05 -3.36 5.48
N PHE A 46 -4.31 -2.93 5.38
CA PHE A 46 -4.69 -1.68 4.74
C PHE A 46 -5.51 -0.82 5.70
N ASP A 47 -5.11 0.43 5.85
CA ASP A 47 -5.82 1.44 6.62
C ASP A 47 -6.13 2.65 5.74
N GLY A 48 -7.36 3.16 5.81
CA GLY A 48 -7.85 4.25 4.98
C GLY A 48 -9.35 4.15 4.70
N ALA A 49 -9.86 5.07 3.90
CA ALA A 49 -11.26 5.02 3.44
C ALA A 49 -11.51 3.75 2.60
N GLU A 50 -12.65 3.10 2.79
CA GLU A 50 -12.95 1.81 2.15
C GLU A 50 -12.88 1.89 0.62
N ASP A 51 -13.38 2.98 0.01
CA ASP A 51 -13.30 3.20 -1.43
C ASP A 51 -11.86 3.33 -1.92
N ALA A 52 -11.01 4.04 -1.17
CA ALA A 52 -9.61 4.22 -1.49
C ALA A 52 -8.82 2.91 -1.34
N VAL A 53 -9.11 2.13 -0.30
CA VAL A 53 -8.52 0.80 -0.09
C VAL A 53 -8.91 -0.14 -1.24
N GLN A 54 -10.18 -0.15 -1.65
CA GLN A 54 -10.62 -0.97 -2.79
C GLN A 54 -9.96 -0.52 -4.10
N ALA A 55 -9.83 0.78 -4.33
CA ALA A 55 -9.12 1.32 -5.49
C ALA A 55 -7.66 0.89 -5.53
N VAL A 56 -6.97 0.87 -4.38
CA VAL A 56 -5.58 0.38 -4.27
C VAL A 56 -5.50 -1.14 -4.50
N ARG A 57 -6.43 -1.94 -3.94
CA ARG A 57 -6.45 -3.40 -4.12
C ARG A 57 -6.73 -3.83 -5.55
N SER A 58 -7.57 -3.08 -6.27
CA SER A 58 -7.96 -3.38 -7.65
C SER A 58 -7.05 -2.73 -8.69
N ALA A 59 -6.11 -1.87 -8.29
CA ALA A 59 -5.17 -1.25 -9.20
C ALA A 59 -4.27 -2.31 -9.87
N PRO A 60 -3.91 -2.13 -11.15
CA PRO A 60 -2.89 -2.96 -11.78
C PRO A 60 -1.63 -2.90 -10.91
N LYS A 61 -1.19 -4.08 -10.46
CA LYS A 61 -0.33 -4.19 -9.29
C LYS A 61 1.12 -3.78 -9.61
N GLY A 62 1.39 -2.49 -9.56
CA GLY A 62 2.70 -1.88 -9.70
C GLY A 62 2.60 -0.46 -9.18
N LEU A 63 3.35 -0.13 -8.14
CA LEU A 63 3.40 1.22 -7.58
C LEU A 63 4.17 2.17 -8.49
#